data_AF-A0A964XL52-F1
#
_entry.id   AF-A0A964XL52-F1
#
_cell.length_a   1.000
_cell.length_b   1.000
_cell.length_c   1.000
_cell.angle_alpha   90.00
_cell.angle_beta   90.00
_cell.angle_gamma   90.00
#
_symmetry.space_group_name_H-M   'P 1'
#
loop_
_entity.id
_entity.type
_entity.pdbx_description
1 polymer ?
#
loop_
_entity_poly.entity_id
_entity_poly.type
_entity_poly.pdbx_seq_one_letter_code
_entity_poly.pdbx_strand_id
1 'polypeptide(L)'
;MTDFKVEPGDIGKYATQIGRAADDTQAAKKYTDSHTEVGWYDNGLISELANSHNSLVQQLGAALTQTESILRACATELTAVSRYYDGTDRGNAADLDAKYPESKR
;
A
#
# COMPACT_ATOMS: atom_id res chain seq x y z
N MET A 1 21.04 -19.42 18.62
CA MET A 1 19.87 -18.52 18.67
C MET A 1 20.10 -17.45 17.61
N THR A 2 19.39 -17.52 16.49
CA THR A 2 19.37 -16.44 15.50
C THR A 2 18.52 -15.33 16.07
N ASP A 3 19.16 -14.23 16.45
CA ASP A 3 18.50 -13.03 16.94
C ASP A 3 17.59 -12.44 15.85
N PHE A 4 16.37 -12.04 16.23
CA PHE A 4 15.40 -11.46 15.29
C PHE A 4 15.77 -10.00 15.05
N LYS A 5 16.68 -9.77 14.11
CA LYS A 5 17.14 -8.42 13.77
C LYS A 5 16.24 -7.82 12.69
N VAL A 6 15.41 -6.86 13.08
CA VAL A 6 14.59 -6.07 12.16
C VAL A 6 15.44 -4.91 11.66
N GLU A 7 15.70 -4.86 10.35
CA GLU A 7 16.37 -3.72 9.73
C GLU A 7 15.31 -2.67 9.34
N PRO A 8 15.24 -1.50 10.00
CA PRO A 8 14.16 -0.53 9.77
C PRO A 8 14.14 0.00 8.33
N GLY A 9 15.31 0.09 7.70
CA GLY A 9 15.45 0.47 6.30
C GLY A 9 14.77 -0.50 5.33
N ASP A 10 14.74 -1.80 5.63
CA ASP A 10 14.08 -2.79 4.79
C ASP A 10 12.55 -2.74 4.96
N ILE A 11 12.06 -2.43 6.16
CA ILE A 11 10.62 -2.13 6.37
C ILE A 11 10.21 -0.91 5.54
N GLY A 12 11.02 0.16 5.55
CA GLY A 12 10.74 1.37 4.77
C GLY A 12 10.72 1.12 3.25
N LYS A 13 11.64 0.30 2.74
CA LYS A 13 11.64 -0.13 1.33
C LYS A 13 10.39 -0.94 1.00
N TYR A 14 9.99 -1.86 1.87
CA TYR A 14 8.78 -2.66 1.65
C TYR A 14 7.51 -1.79 1.69
N ALA A 15 7.42 -0.85 2.63
CA ALA A 15 6.34 0.15 2.67
C ALA A 15 6.22 0.92 1.34
N THR A 16 7.36 1.28 0.74
CA THR A 16 7.41 1.94 -0.57
C THR A 16 6.88 1.04 -1.69
N GLN A 17 7.22 -0.26 -1.69
CA GLN A 17 6.69 -1.21 -2.68
C GLN A 17 5.18 -1.38 -2.56
N ILE A 18 4.66 -1.47 -1.34
CA ILE A 18 3.22 -1.54 -1.06
C ILE A 18 2.52 -0.25 -1.53
N GLY A 19 3.14 0.91 -1.31
CA GLY A 19 2.64 2.19 -1.84
C GLY A 19 2.52 2.19 -3.38
N ARG A 20 3.53 1.68 -4.08
CA ARG A 20 3.48 1.54 -5.54
C ARG A 20 2.37 0.58 -5.99
N ALA A 21 2.19 -0.53 -5.29
CA ALA A 21 1.09 -1.46 -5.59
C ALA A 21 -0.29 -0.80 -5.41
N ALA A 22 -0.46 0.10 -4.43
CA ALA A 22 -1.68 0.89 -4.30
C ALA A 22 -1.91 1.81 -5.50
N ASP A 23 -0.85 2.47 -5.98
CA ASP A 23 -0.91 3.34 -7.14
C ASP A 23 -1.19 2.56 -8.44
N ASP A 24 -0.60 1.38 -8.61
CA ASP A 24 -0.89 0.46 -9.71
C ASP A 24 -2.36 0.00 -9.70
N THR A 25 -2.89 -0.31 -8.50
CA THR A 25 -4.30 -0.68 -8.32
C THR A 25 -5.23 0.48 -8.71
N GLN A 26 -4.88 1.71 -8.32
CA GLN A 26 -5.62 2.90 -8.72
C GLN A 26 -5.58 3.11 -10.25
N ALA A 27 -4.43 2.87 -10.88
CA ALA A 27 -4.29 2.96 -12.33
C ALA A 27 -5.16 1.90 -13.04
N ALA A 28 -5.19 0.67 -12.54
CA ALA A 28 -6.07 -0.39 -13.05
C ALA A 28 -7.55 -0.02 -12.93
N LYS A 29 -7.95 0.63 -11.82
CA LYS A 29 -9.32 1.14 -11.66
C LYS A 29 -9.64 2.20 -12.71
N LYS A 30 -8.78 3.21 -12.88
CA LYS A 30 -8.96 4.27 -13.89
C LYS A 30 -9.06 3.69 -15.30
N TYR A 31 -8.23 2.68 -15.61
CA TYR A 31 -8.30 1.99 -16.90
C TYR A 31 -9.65 1.30 -17.09
N THR A 32 -10.11 0.55 -16.08
CA THR A 32 -11.41 -0.13 -16.08
C THR A 32 -12.54 0.87 -16.31
N ASP A 33 -12.59 1.94 -15.52
CA ASP A 33 -13.63 2.98 -15.62
C ASP A 33 -13.66 3.63 -17.01
N SER A 34 -12.51 3.77 -17.68
CA SER A 34 -12.40 4.49 -18.96
C SER A 34 -12.59 3.60 -20.20
N HIS A 35 -12.40 2.28 -20.10
CA HIS A 35 -12.35 1.38 -21.26
C HIS A 35 -13.41 0.28 -21.26
N THR A 36 -14.27 0.23 -20.24
CA THR A 36 -15.25 -0.86 -20.12
C THR A 36 -16.70 -0.38 -20.18
N GLU A 37 -16.94 0.90 -20.48
CA GLU A 37 -18.29 1.42 -20.66
C GLU A 37 -18.92 0.84 -21.94
N VAL A 38 -20.02 0.12 -21.77
CA VAL A 38 -20.84 -0.38 -22.88
C VAL A 38 -22.14 0.40 -22.89
N GLY A 39 -22.44 1.03 -24.03
CA GLY A 39 -23.63 1.86 -24.22
C GLY A 39 -24.94 1.10 -24.02
N TRP A 40 -25.99 1.84 -23.69
CA TRP A 40 -27.33 1.28 -23.49
C TRP A 40 -27.94 0.86 -24.83
N TYR A 41 -28.40 -0.40 -24.92
CA TYR A 41 -29.15 -0.91 -26.07
C TYR A 41 -30.60 -1.20 -25.68
N ASP A 42 -31.55 -0.73 -26.48
CA ASP A 42 -32.98 -0.97 -26.31
C ASP A 42 -33.34 -2.42 -26.66
N ASN A 43 -33.45 -3.24 -25.61
CA ASN A 43 -34.01 -4.60 -25.54
C ASN A 43 -33.32 -5.72 -26.35
N GLY A 44 -33.34 -6.94 -25.78
CA GLY A 44 -32.79 -8.16 -26.36
C GLY A 44 -31.55 -8.71 -25.64
N LEU A 45 -31.03 -9.86 -26.10
CA LEU A 45 -29.89 -10.56 -25.48
C LEU A 45 -28.63 -9.70 -25.33
N ILE A 46 -28.42 -8.73 -26.24
CA ILE A 46 -27.30 -7.78 -26.17
C ILE A 46 -27.44 -6.85 -24.96
N SER A 47 -28.66 -6.46 -24.61
CA SER A 47 -28.94 -5.63 -23.43
C SER A 47 -28.68 -6.39 -22.13
N GLU A 48 -29.06 -7.67 -22.06
CA GLU A 48 -28.78 -8.54 -20.91
C GLU A 48 -27.28 -8.77 -20.71
N LEU A 49 -26.54 -8.97 -21.81
CA LEU A 49 -25.09 -9.07 -21.79
C LEU A 49 -24.44 -7.76 -21.33
N ALA A 50 -24.88 -6.61 -21.86
CA ALA A 50 -24.37 -5.30 -21.47
C ALA A 50 -24.61 -5.01 -19.97
N ASN A 51 -25.79 -5.35 -19.45
CA ASN A 51 -26.10 -5.22 -18.02
C ASN A 51 -25.21 -6.10 -17.15
N SER A 52 -25.00 -7.35 -17.55
CA SER A 52 -24.12 -8.29 -16.85
C SER A 52 -22.67 -7.81 -16.85
N HIS A 53 -22.20 -7.31 -17.99
CA HIS A 53 -20.87 -6.69 -18.13
C HIS A 53 -20.73 -5.47 -17.21
N ASN A 54 -21.69 -4.55 -17.24
CA ASN A 54 -21.68 -3.36 -16.40
C ASN A 54 -21.67 -3.71 -14.90
N SER A 55 -22.43 -4.74 -14.49
CA SER A 55 -22.40 -5.23 -13.11
C SER A 55 -21.02 -5.79 -12.73
N LEU A 56 -20.38 -6.55 -13.61
CA LEU A 56 -19.04 -7.09 -13.37
C LEU A 56 -17.99 -5.99 -13.29
N VAL A 57 -18.07 -4.98 -14.15
CA VAL A 57 -17.22 -3.78 -14.12
C VAL A 57 -17.37 -3.04 -12.79
N GLN A 58 -18.59 -2.85 -12.30
CA GLN A 58 -18.83 -2.21 -11.00
C GLN A 58 -18.23 -3.02 -9.83
N GLN A 59 -18.41 -4.34 -9.85
CA GLN A 59 -17.84 -5.23 -8.83
C GLN A 59 -16.30 -5.19 -8.86
N LEU A 60 -15.70 -5.20 -10.05
CA LEU A 60 -14.26 -5.06 -10.23
C LEU A 60 -13.77 -3.70 -9.69
N GLY A 61 -14.45 -2.60 -10.05
CA GLY A 61 -14.13 -1.27 -9.54
C GLY A 61 -14.19 -1.17 -8.02
N ALA A 62 -15.17 -1.81 -7.39
CA ALA A 62 -15.27 -1.88 -5.93
C ALA A 62 -14.12 -2.69 -5.30
N ALA A 63 -13.78 -3.85 -5.88
CA ALA A 63 -12.67 -4.67 -5.41
C ALA A 63 -11.32 -3.96 -5.53
N LEU A 64 -11.09 -3.24 -6.64
CA LEU A 64 -9.88 -2.42 -6.83
C LEU A 64 -9.81 -1.29 -5.81
N THR A 65 -10.93 -0.60 -5.55
CA THR A 65 -11.00 0.46 -4.53
C THR A 65 -10.66 -0.06 -3.13
N GLN A 66 -11.23 -1.22 -2.77
CA GLN A 66 -10.94 -1.86 -1.48
C GLN A 66 -9.47 -2.27 -1.36
N THR A 67 -8.91 -2.83 -2.44
CA THR A 67 -7.51 -3.26 -2.49
C THR A 67 -6.56 -2.07 -2.36
N GLU A 68 -6.81 -0.97 -3.07
CA GLU A 68 -6.05 0.28 -2.93
C GLU A 68 -6.07 0.77 -1.47
N SER A 69 -7.25 0.81 -0.84
CA SER A 69 -7.41 1.26 0.55
C SER A 69 -6.58 0.43 1.53
N ILE A 70 -6.63 -0.90 1.42
CA ILE A 70 -5.84 -1.82 2.25
C ILE A 70 -4.35 -1.58 2.04
N LEU A 71 -3.89 -1.51 0.80
CA LEU A 71 -2.48 -1.30 0.48
C LEU A 71 -1.98 0.05 1.03
N ARG A 72 -2.75 1.13 0.89
CA ARG A 72 -2.39 2.45 1.46
C ARG A 72 -2.31 2.41 2.99
N ALA A 73 -3.23 1.72 3.65
CA ALA A 73 -3.19 1.52 5.10
C ALA A 73 -1.92 0.74 5.51
N CYS A 74 -1.62 -0.37 4.83
CA CYS A 74 -0.42 -1.16 5.09
C CYS A 74 0.86 -0.35 4.89
N ALA A 75 0.98 0.42 3.80
CA ALA A 75 2.15 1.28 3.55
C ALA A 75 2.33 2.33 4.66
N THR A 76 1.22 2.90 5.15
CA THR A 76 1.22 3.88 6.24
C THR A 76 1.74 3.27 7.54
N GLU A 77 1.18 2.12 7.94
CA GLU A 77 1.58 1.43 9.16
C GLU A 77 3.03 0.93 9.09
N LEU A 78 3.46 0.35 7.97
CA LEU A 78 4.85 -0.08 7.78
C LEU A 78 5.82 1.11 7.86
N THR A 79 5.44 2.27 7.33
CA THR A 79 6.24 3.49 7.46
C THR A 79 6.33 3.95 8.92
N ALA A 80 5.23 3.88 9.67
CA ALA A 80 5.20 4.20 11.09
C ALA A 80 6.10 3.24 11.90
N VAL A 81 6.03 1.93 11.62
CA VAL A 81 6.87 0.90 12.24
C VAL A 81 8.36 1.13 11.95
N SER A 82 8.71 1.40 10.69
CA SER A 82 10.10 1.73 10.30
C SER A 82 10.63 2.92 11.09
N ARG A 83 9.84 4.01 11.19
CA ARG A 83 10.21 5.20 11.99
C ARG A 83 10.32 4.92 13.48
N TYR A 84 9.46 4.06 14.03
CA TYR A 84 9.49 3.68 15.42
C TYR A 84 10.81 2.99 15.77
N TYR A 85 11.20 1.97 15.01
CA TYR A 85 12.48 1.28 15.24
C TYR A 85 13.68 2.19 15.02
N ASP A 86 13.68 3.01 13.96
CA ASP A 86 14.74 4.01 13.73
C ASP A 86 14.89 5.00 14.89
N GLY A 87 13.77 5.40 15.49
CA GLY A 87 13.75 6.31 16.63
C GLY A 87 14.26 5.66 17.90
N THR A 88 13.84 4.43 18.18
CA THR A 88 14.31 3.65 19.33
C THR A 88 15.81 3.35 19.23
N ASP A 89 16.30 2.94 18.06
CA ASP A 89 17.74 2.68 17.86
C ASP A 89 18.57 3.94 18.06
N ARG A 90 18.13 5.08 17.52
CA ARG A 90 18.79 6.37 17.75
C ARG A 90 18.74 6.82 19.20
N GLY A 91 17.62 6.60 19.89
CA GLY A 91 17.47 6.92 21.31
C GLY A 91 18.42 6.09 22.18
N ASN A 92 18.46 4.78 21.93
CA ASN A 92 19.38 3.87 22.62
C ASN A 92 20.84 4.24 22.35
N ALA A 93 21.20 4.61 21.11
CA ALA A 93 22.53 5.07 20.77
C ALA A 93 22.90 6.38 21.51
N ALA A 94 21.98 7.35 21.55
CA ALA A 94 22.20 8.62 22.24
C ALA A 94 22.35 8.43 23.77
N ASP A 95 21.55 7.56 24.39
CA ASP A 95 21.68 7.22 25.81
C ASP A 95 22.98 6.49 26.13
N LEU A 96 23.50 5.69 25.19
CA LEU A 96 24.81 5.05 25.30
C LEU A 96 25.93 6.08 25.20
N ASP A 97 25.90 6.96 24.20
CA ASP A 97 26.86 8.05 24.03
C ASP A 97 26.89 8.97 25.26
N ALA A 98 25.72 9.29 25.84
CA ALA A 98 25.61 10.10 27.04
C ALA A 98 26.19 9.45 28.31
N LYS A 99 26.30 8.11 28.33
CA LYS A 99 26.89 7.34 29.44
C LYS A 99 28.40 7.17 29.29
N TYR A 100 28.97 7.40 28.09
CA TYR A 100 30.42 7.42 27.93
C TYR A 100 30.97 8.78 28.39
N PRO A 101 31.96 8.80 29.30
CA PRO A 101 32.63 10.04 29.64
C PRO A 101 33.26 10.63 28.39
N GLU A 102 33.23 11.97 28.23
CA GLU A 102 33.94 12.66 27.16
C GLU A 102 35.40 12.18 27.12
N SER A 103 35.71 11.34 26.13
CA SER A 103 37.05 10.84 25.90
C SER A 103 37.93 12.05 25.57
N LYS A 104 38.66 12.54 26.57
CA LYS A 104 39.71 13.56 26.40
C LYS A 104 40.64 13.14 25.27
N ARG A 105 40.68 13.95 24.22
CA ARG A 105 41.85 14.10 23.34
C ARG A 105 42.52 15.41 23.68
#